data_AF-A0A1E4RCS9-F1
#
_entry.id   AF-A0A1E4RCS9-F1
#
_cell.length_a   1.000
_cell.length_b   1.000
_cell.length_c   1.000
_cell.angle_alpha   90.00
_cell.angle_beta   90.00
_cell.angle_gamma   90.00
#
_symmetry.space_group_name_H-M   'P 1'
#
loop_
_entity.id
_entity.type
_entity.pdbx_description
1 polymer ?
#
loop_
_entity_poly.entity_id
_entity_poly.type
_entity_poly.pdbx_seq_one_letter_code
_entity_poly.pdbx_strand_id
1 'polypeptide(L)'
;MAGLQQSSKQVQLEDEVFLNVLKACSLVLELNEILVELSSFISVKLSKFCPNVSAIIGPLTTSQLLIATGSLRQLSLTPACNIPSLGVKDLSSTTKTNPGPIRATGYLYHCDLINFLPKEIMKQAMRIVSAKVVLAARIDLSKSSLSGEIGLSYKQEIENKIDKLLTPPDMTNDKALPIPIESKSKKRGGRRFRKMKERFQMSDLRKAQNKMEFGKEEDSIINAMGEEVGLGMSKSGSQGRLNININTNTNAKMSKSMINRLQKQKQTSANDALDTFTLSNPETEPNTSINSPATLLSIAGNKWFTGMKRLQDEDNDTNKKPKF
;
A
#
# COMPACT_ATOMS: atom_id res chain seq x y z
N MET A 1 -14.52 -14.57 37.93
CA MET A 1 -13.45 -15.06 38.83
C MET A 1 -12.97 -16.45 38.40
N ALA A 2 -12.40 -16.60 37.19
CA ALA A 2 -12.02 -17.92 36.65
C ALA A 2 -10.52 -18.05 36.30
N GLY A 3 -9.72 -17.01 36.56
CA GLY A 3 -8.29 -16.98 36.22
C GLY A 3 -7.33 -17.47 37.31
N LEU A 4 -7.81 -17.83 38.51
CA LEU A 4 -6.97 -18.17 39.67
C LEU A 4 -6.71 -19.68 39.84
N GLN A 5 -7.26 -20.54 38.98
CA GLN A 5 -7.21 -22.00 39.16
C GLN A 5 -6.10 -22.73 38.37
N GLN A 6 -5.17 -22.03 37.73
CA GLN A 6 -4.07 -22.67 36.98
C GLN A 6 -2.68 -22.25 37.48
N SER A 7 -2.36 -22.60 38.73
CA SER A 7 -0.97 -22.80 39.15
C SER A 7 -0.94 -23.83 40.29
N SER A 8 -0.49 -25.04 39.97
CA SER A 8 -0.38 -26.16 40.92
C SER A 8 0.92 -26.14 41.73
N LYS A 9 1.76 -25.10 41.59
CA LYS A 9 2.98 -24.90 42.38
C LYS A 9 2.92 -23.54 43.06
N GLN A 10 2.40 -23.52 44.28
CA GLN A 10 2.57 -22.38 45.18
C GLN A 10 3.96 -22.49 45.78
N VAL A 11 4.87 -21.60 45.36
CA VAL A 11 6.19 -21.44 45.98
C VAL A 11 6.06 -20.32 47.00
N GLN A 12 6.35 -20.62 48.27
CA GLN A 12 6.46 -19.58 49.29
C GLN A 12 7.74 -18.79 49.04
N LEU A 13 7.61 -17.46 48.97
CA LEU A 13 8.73 -16.56 48.81
C LEU A 13 9.46 -16.45 50.16
N GLU A 14 10.79 -16.40 50.14
CA GLU A 14 11.57 -16.06 51.33
C GLU A 14 11.22 -14.65 51.80
N ASP A 15 11.23 -14.44 53.13
CA ASP A 15 10.81 -13.17 53.75
C ASP A 15 11.60 -11.97 53.23
N GLU A 16 12.90 -12.14 52.92
CA GLU A 16 13.73 -11.09 52.32
C GLU A 16 13.26 -10.70 50.91
N VAL A 17 12.92 -11.71 50.08
CA VAL A 17 12.42 -11.49 48.72
C VAL A 17 11.04 -10.82 48.78
N PHE A 18 10.18 -11.26 49.71
CA PHE A 18 8.86 -10.67 49.91
C PHE A 18 8.95 -9.20 50.33
N LEU A 19 9.84 -8.85 51.27
CA LEU A 19 10.09 -7.47 51.67
C LEU A 19 10.62 -6.61 50.51
N ASN A 20 11.49 -7.15 49.66
CA ASN A 20 11.99 -6.45 48.48
C ASN A 20 10.89 -6.19 47.45
N VAL A 21 9.99 -7.16 47.24
CA VAL A 21 8.82 -6.98 46.38
C VAL A 21 7.90 -5.89 46.92
N LEU A 22 7.63 -5.89 48.23
CA LEU A 22 6.80 -4.83 48.84
C LEU A 22 7.41 -3.44 48.67
N LYS A 23 8.73 -3.29 48.85
CA LYS A 23 9.45 -2.03 48.59
C LYS A 23 9.38 -1.63 47.11
N ALA A 24 9.51 -2.58 46.19
CA ALA A 24 9.38 -2.30 44.77
C ALA A 24 7.95 -1.84 44.43
N CYS A 25 6.93 -2.46 45.01
CA CYS A 25 5.54 -2.05 44.85
C CYS A 25 5.29 -0.64 45.40
N SER A 26 5.83 -0.30 46.58
CA SER A 26 5.69 1.06 47.13
C SER A 26 6.36 2.10 46.24
N LEU A 27 7.56 1.83 45.73
CA LEU A 27 8.24 2.71 44.77
C LEU A 27 7.45 2.88 43.47
N VAL A 28 6.81 1.83 42.96
CA VAL A 28 5.94 1.93 41.77
C VAL A 28 4.73 2.81 42.03
N LEU A 29 4.14 2.75 43.22
CA LEU A 29 3.02 3.62 43.61
C LEU A 29 3.47 5.09 43.68
N GLU A 30 4.61 5.37 44.33
CA GLU A 30 5.20 6.71 44.39
C GLU A 30 5.51 7.25 42.98
N LEU A 31 6.08 6.43 42.09
CA LEU A 31 6.33 6.81 40.70
C LEU A 31 5.04 7.11 39.94
N ASN A 32 3.96 6.38 40.21
CA ASN A 32 2.67 6.62 39.58
C ASN A 32 2.06 7.95 40.04
N GLU A 33 2.18 8.29 41.32
CA GLU A 33 1.76 9.59 41.85
C GLU A 33 2.52 10.74 41.17
N ILE A 34 3.85 10.63 41.04
CA ILE A 34 4.68 11.61 40.33
C ILE A 34 4.26 11.74 38.85
N LEU A 35 3.93 10.62 38.20
CA LEU A 35 3.48 10.63 36.80
C LEU A 35 2.15 11.39 36.66
N VAL A 36 1.21 11.18 37.58
CA VAL A 36 -0.07 11.92 37.61
C VAL A 36 0.16 13.41 37.84
N GLU A 37 1.03 13.79 38.78
CA GLU A 37 1.38 15.19 39.03
C GLU A 37 2.00 15.84 37.78
N LEU A 38 2.94 15.16 37.14
CA LEU A 38 3.60 15.63 35.92
C LEU A 38 2.62 15.77 34.75
N SER A 39 1.67 14.83 34.61
CA SER A 39 0.60 14.91 33.60
C SER A 39 -0.28 16.14 33.81
N SER A 40 -0.67 16.41 35.06
CA SER A 40 -1.42 17.61 35.44
C SER A 40 -0.65 18.89 35.13
N PHE A 41 0.63 18.94 35.53
CA PHE A 41 1.52 20.07 35.24
C PHE A 41 1.64 20.35 33.74
N ILE A 42 1.86 19.30 32.93
CA ILE A 42 1.93 19.41 31.47
C ILE A 42 0.61 19.92 30.90
N SER A 43 -0.52 19.41 31.38
CA SER A 43 -1.86 19.83 30.93
C SER A 43 -2.06 21.34 31.10
N VAL A 44 -1.71 21.88 32.27
CA VAL A 44 -1.81 23.33 32.55
C VAL A 44 -0.88 24.14 31.64
N LYS A 45 0.35 23.68 31.40
CA LYS A 45 1.29 24.38 30.51
C LYS A 45 0.82 24.33 29.06
N LEU A 46 0.40 23.18 28.55
CA LEU A 46 -0.05 23.03 27.17
C LEU A 46 -1.35 23.77 26.89
N SER A 47 -2.25 23.89 27.88
CA SER A 47 -3.43 24.74 27.77
C SER A 47 -3.06 26.20 27.43
N LYS A 48 -1.91 26.69 27.92
CA LYS A 48 -1.40 28.04 27.61
C LYS A 48 -0.64 28.11 26.28
N PHE A 49 0.09 27.07 25.90
CA PHE A 49 0.98 27.09 24.73
C PHE A 49 0.37 26.55 23.43
N CYS A 50 -0.42 25.48 23.51
CA CYS A 50 -1.06 24.82 22.37
C CYS A 50 -2.44 24.24 22.75
N PRO A 51 -3.43 25.12 23.01
CA PRO A 51 -4.76 24.70 23.41
C PRO A 51 -5.46 23.85 22.35
N ASN A 52 -5.26 24.13 21.05
CA ASN A 52 -5.96 23.41 19.99
C ASN A 52 -5.36 22.01 19.74
N VAL A 53 -4.04 21.87 19.73
CA VAL A 53 -3.40 20.55 19.55
C VAL A 53 -3.69 19.64 20.76
N SER A 54 -3.57 20.18 21.98
CA SER A 54 -3.87 19.44 23.21
C SER A 54 -5.33 18.96 23.26
N ALA A 55 -6.28 19.80 22.80
CA ALA A 55 -7.69 19.42 22.73
C ALA A 55 -7.97 18.22 21.80
N ILE A 56 -7.17 18.04 20.74
CA ILE A 56 -7.36 16.94 19.77
C ILE A 56 -6.82 15.61 20.32
N ILE A 57 -5.52 15.55 20.65
CA ILE A 57 -4.82 14.28 20.91
C ILE A 57 -4.62 14.01 22.41
N GLY A 58 -4.85 15.02 23.25
CA GLY A 58 -4.57 15.02 24.67
C GLY A 58 -3.19 15.62 25.02
N PRO A 59 -2.98 15.99 26.29
CA PRO A 59 -1.78 16.68 26.74
C PRO A 59 -0.52 15.78 26.69
N LEU A 60 -0.64 14.50 27.04
CA LEU A 60 0.49 13.57 27.09
C LEU A 60 1.11 13.31 25.71
N THR A 61 0.27 13.04 24.71
CA THR A 61 0.73 12.79 23.33
C THR A 61 1.24 14.06 22.67
N THR A 62 0.63 15.21 23.00
CA THR A 62 1.05 16.52 22.51
C THR A 62 2.43 16.90 23.06
N SER A 63 2.69 16.67 24.35
CA SER A 63 4.02 16.91 24.91
C SER A 63 5.08 16.02 24.26
N GLN A 64 4.79 14.73 24.03
CA GLN A 64 5.68 13.81 23.34
C GLN A 64 5.99 14.25 21.90
N LEU A 65 4.98 14.72 21.16
CA LEU A 65 5.18 15.25 19.80
C LEU A 65 6.00 16.54 19.81
N LEU A 66 5.78 17.43 20.78
CA LEU A 66 6.58 18.64 20.94
C LEU A 66 8.03 18.34 21.32
N ILE A 67 8.26 17.35 22.19
CA ILE A 67 9.61 16.89 22.55
C ILE A 67 10.32 16.30 21.32
N ALA A 68 9.62 15.45 20.56
CA ALA A 68 10.18 14.80 19.38
C ALA A 68 10.49 15.78 18.23
N THR A 69 9.68 16.82 18.09
CA THR A 69 9.90 17.88 17.07
C THR A 69 10.78 19.02 17.58
N GLY A 70 10.97 19.14 18.89
CA GLY A 70 11.73 20.18 19.58
C GLY A 70 10.95 21.48 19.82
N SER A 71 10.00 21.85 18.95
CA SER A 71 9.20 23.08 19.13
C SER A 71 7.85 23.03 18.41
N LEU A 72 6.90 23.86 18.88
CA LEU A 72 5.61 24.03 18.20
C LEU A 72 5.78 24.56 16.76
N ARG A 73 6.77 25.43 16.54
CA ARG A 73 7.10 25.93 15.18
C ARG A 73 7.53 24.79 14.28
N GLN A 74 8.41 23.91 14.75
CA GLN A 74 8.85 22.77 13.96
C GLN A 74 7.70 21.79 13.69
N LEU A 75 6.86 21.52 14.69
CA LEU A 75 5.65 20.72 14.52
C LEU A 75 4.72 21.28 13.44
N SER A 76 4.56 22.61 13.37
CA SER A 76 3.73 23.26 12.35
C SER A 76 4.28 23.14 10.91
N LEU A 77 5.62 23.07 10.78
CA LEU A 77 6.33 22.92 9.51
C LEU A 77 6.35 21.46 9.05
N THR A 78 6.35 20.51 9.98
CA THR A 78 6.35 19.09 9.63
C THR A 78 5.11 18.71 8.81
N PRO A 79 5.26 18.00 7.69
CA PRO A 79 4.13 17.57 6.90
C PRO A 79 3.35 16.47 7.63
N ALA A 80 2.04 16.43 7.44
CA ALA A 80 1.14 15.49 8.13
C ALA A 80 1.51 14.00 7.91
N CYS A 81 2.17 13.65 6.80
CA CYS A 81 2.60 12.27 6.54
C CYS A 81 3.72 11.78 7.48
N ASN A 82 4.47 12.68 8.10
CA ASN A 82 5.62 12.34 8.95
C ASN A 82 5.24 12.21 10.44
N ILE A 83 4.09 12.75 10.85
CA ILE A 83 3.64 12.72 12.25
C ILE A 83 3.46 11.29 12.79
N PRO A 84 2.83 10.33 12.07
CA PRO A 84 2.66 8.97 12.59
C PRO A 84 3.96 8.22 12.86
N SER A 85 5.04 8.56 12.15
CA SER A 85 6.36 7.94 12.32
C SER A 85 7.17 8.52 13.47
N LEU A 86 6.75 9.63 14.09
CA LEU A 86 7.46 10.20 15.22
C LEU A 86 7.34 9.29 16.45
N GLY A 87 8.49 8.90 17.02
CA GLY A 87 8.56 8.01 18.18
C GLY A 87 8.63 6.51 17.86
N VAL A 88 8.76 6.14 16.58
CA VAL A 88 8.96 4.72 16.20
C VAL A 88 10.38 4.28 16.60
N LYS A 89 10.47 3.26 17.48
CA LYS A 89 11.75 2.75 18.00
C LYS A 89 12.48 1.77 17.06
N ASP A 90 11.72 1.03 16.26
CA ASP A 90 12.25 -0.07 15.43
C ASP A 90 11.95 0.13 13.93
N LEU A 91 12.51 1.16 13.30
CA LEU A 91 12.33 1.35 11.85
C LEU A 91 13.24 0.42 11.00
N SER A 92 14.33 -0.09 11.59
CA SER A 92 15.45 -0.74 10.87
C SER A 92 15.64 -2.24 11.18
N SER A 93 14.70 -2.92 11.84
CA SER A 93 14.84 -4.36 12.06
C SER A 93 14.63 -5.14 10.76
N THR A 94 15.73 -5.43 10.08
CA THR A 94 15.88 -6.38 8.96
C THR A 94 15.33 -7.78 9.28
N THR A 95 15.04 -8.06 10.56
CA THR A 95 14.59 -9.34 11.10
C THR A 95 13.06 -9.50 11.10
N LYS A 96 12.27 -8.43 10.93
CA LYS A 96 10.80 -8.53 10.89
C LYS A 96 10.33 -8.99 9.50
N THR A 97 10.33 -10.31 9.28
CA THR A 97 9.92 -10.97 8.01
C THR A 97 8.47 -10.67 7.59
N ASN A 98 7.63 -10.20 8.52
CA ASN A 98 6.28 -9.71 8.25
C ASN A 98 6.01 -8.45 9.10
N PRO A 99 6.32 -7.22 8.61
CA PRO A 99 5.84 -6.04 9.28
C PRO A 99 4.30 -6.11 9.28
N GLY A 100 3.68 -6.06 10.46
CA GLY A 100 2.23 -6.01 10.58
C GLY A 100 1.61 -4.89 9.74
N PRO A 101 0.27 -4.83 9.63
CA PRO A 101 -0.42 -3.87 8.76
C PRO A 101 -0.04 -2.39 9.04
N ILE A 102 0.41 -2.11 10.27
CA ILE A 102 0.82 -0.79 10.74
C ILE A 102 2.31 -0.80 11.03
N ARG A 103 3.09 -0.07 10.21
CA ARG A 103 4.53 0.14 10.42
C ARG A 103 4.85 1.34 11.30
N ALA A 104 3.96 2.33 11.32
CA ALA A 104 4.16 3.59 12.03
C ALA A 104 3.50 3.51 13.43
N THR A 105 4.18 2.84 14.36
CA THR A 105 3.78 2.72 15.77
C THR A 105 4.48 3.80 16.61
N GLY A 106 4.22 5.07 16.29
CA GLY A 106 4.77 6.23 17.00
C GLY A 106 3.90 6.71 18.17
N TYR A 107 4.14 7.94 18.65
CA TYR A 107 3.35 8.53 19.75
C TYR A 107 1.86 8.60 19.43
N LEU A 108 1.51 8.94 18.17
CA LEU A 108 0.13 9.05 17.74
C LEU A 108 -0.63 7.71 17.78
N TYR A 109 0.08 6.59 17.56
CA TYR A 109 -0.52 5.25 17.60
C TYR A 109 -1.04 4.91 19.01
N HIS A 110 -0.36 5.40 20.04
CA HIS A 110 -0.71 5.19 21.45
C HIS A 110 -1.68 6.24 22.01
N CYS A 111 -2.19 7.16 21.18
CA CYS A 111 -3.22 8.10 21.60
C CYS A 111 -4.54 7.36 21.91
N ASP A 112 -5.27 7.83 22.91
CA ASP A 112 -6.58 7.29 23.30
C ASP A 112 -7.57 7.22 22.12
N LEU A 113 -7.56 8.19 21.22
CA LEU A 113 -8.41 8.19 20.03
C LEU A 113 -8.16 7.03 19.07
N ILE A 114 -6.96 6.44 19.10
CA ILE A 114 -6.50 5.46 18.10
C ILE A 114 -6.27 4.09 18.73
N ASN A 115 -5.77 4.04 19.96
CA ASN A 115 -5.36 2.82 20.64
C ASN A 115 -6.49 1.78 20.75
N PHE A 116 -7.74 2.24 20.87
CA PHE A 116 -8.93 1.37 20.99
C PHE A 116 -9.56 0.98 19.65
N LEU A 117 -9.03 1.45 18.51
CA LEU A 117 -9.59 1.15 17.18
C LEU A 117 -9.09 -0.18 16.61
N PRO A 118 -9.89 -0.82 15.72
CA PRO A 118 -9.43 -1.99 14.98
C PRO A 118 -8.27 -1.65 14.03
N LYS A 119 -7.30 -2.57 13.92
CA LYS A 119 -6.05 -2.39 13.16
C LYS A 119 -6.25 -2.02 11.69
N GLU A 120 -7.38 -2.39 11.11
CA GLU A 120 -7.75 -2.08 9.72
C GLU A 120 -7.94 -0.58 9.50
N ILE A 121 -8.57 0.11 10.46
CA ILE A 121 -8.93 1.52 10.38
C ILE A 121 -7.84 2.41 10.99
N MET A 122 -7.07 1.90 11.96
CA MET A 122 -6.02 2.65 12.65
C MET A 122 -5.09 3.43 11.70
N LYS A 123 -4.68 2.83 10.58
CA LYS A 123 -3.81 3.51 9.59
C LYS A 123 -4.48 4.73 8.96
N GLN A 124 -5.77 4.64 8.67
CA GLN A 124 -6.55 5.74 8.10
C GLN A 124 -6.86 6.80 9.17
N ALA A 125 -7.24 6.37 10.38
CA ALA A 125 -7.44 7.25 11.53
C ALA A 125 -6.18 8.08 11.83
N MET A 126 -5.00 7.46 11.92
CA MET A 126 -3.73 8.17 12.13
C MET A 126 -3.48 9.25 11.08
N ARG A 127 -3.80 9.01 9.81
CA ARG A 127 -3.64 10.00 8.73
C ARG A 127 -4.59 11.18 8.90
N ILE A 128 -5.85 10.90 9.25
CA ILE A 128 -6.88 11.93 9.48
C ILE A 128 -6.49 12.81 10.67
N VAL A 129 -6.12 12.18 11.79
CA VAL A 129 -5.68 12.89 13.00
C VAL A 129 -4.43 13.73 12.70
N SER A 130 -3.40 13.14 12.07
CA SER A 130 -2.17 13.88 11.73
C SER A 130 -2.43 15.13 10.90
N ALA A 131 -3.34 15.06 9.92
CA ALA A 131 -3.69 16.22 9.11
C ALA A 131 -4.31 17.34 9.96
N LYS A 132 -5.25 17.01 10.86
CA LYS A 132 -5.90 17.99 11.74
C LYS A 132 -4.96 18.54 12.81
N VAL A 133 -4.03 17.71 13.30
CA VAL A 133 -3.00 18.11 14.27
C VAL A 133 -2.05 19.15 13.68
N VAL A 134 -1.58 18.96 12.44
CA VAL A 134 -0.71 19.95 11.79
C VAL A 134 -1.46 21.27 11.55
N LEU A 135 -2.76 21.22 11.20
CA LEU A 135 -3.58 22.42 11.08
C LEU A 135 -3.75 23.13 12.44
N ALA A 136 -4.07 22.39 13.50
CA ALA A 136 -4.17 22.94 14.85
C ALA A 136 -2.83 23.55 15.33
N ALA A 137 -1.71 22.88 15.05
CA ALA A 137 -0.38 23.37 15.42
C ALA A 137 -0.03 24.70 14.73
N ARG A 138 -0.48 24.91 13.48
CA ARG A 138 -0.31 26.18 12.76
C ARG A 138 -1.16 27.30 13.36
N ILE A 139 -2.38 26.97 13.81
CA ILE A 139 -3.27 27.93 14.48
C ILE A 139 -2.73 28.31 15.86
N ASP A 140 -2.22 27.34 16.61
CA ASP A 140 -1.57 27.58 17.91
C ASP A 140 -0.30 28.43 17.76
N LEU A 141 0.47 28.21 16.70
CA LEU A 141 1.65 29.03 16.39
C LEU A 141 1.27 30.49 16.07
N SER A 142 0.19 30.71 15.30
CA SER A 142 -0.29 32.06 14.96
C SER A 142 -1.03 32.73 16.12
N LYS A 143 -1.35 31.99 17.19
CA LYS A 143 -2.12 32.43 18.37
C LYS A 143 -3.47 33.09 18.01
N SER A 144 -4.06 32.70 16.89
CA SER A 144 -5.30 33.32 16.39
C SER A 144 -6.54 32.91 17.19
N SER A 145 -6.50 31.76 17.87
CA SER A 145 -7.57 31.30 18.76
C SER A 145 -6.98 30.62 19.98
N LEU A 146 -7.05 31.29 21.13
CA LEU A 146 -6.52 30.80 22.41
C LEU A 146 -7.56 30.00 23.21
N SER A 147 -8.83 29.99 22.78
CA SER A 147 -9.93 29.35 23.51
C SER A 147 -9.97 27.83 23.37
N GLY A 148 -9.23 27.23 22.42
CA GLY A 148 -9.24 25.78 22.16
C GLY A 148 -10.49 25.26 21.43
N GLU A 149 -11.47 26.13 21.13
CA GLU A 149 -12.75 25.77 20.50
C GLU A 149 -12.54 25.13 19.11
N ILE A 150 -11.57 25.63 18.34
CA ILE A 150 -11.23 25.07 17.02
C ILE A 150 -10.69 23.64 17.17
N GLY A 151 -9.85 23.39 18.18
CA GLY A 151 -9.37 22.06 18.50
C GLY A 151 -10.50 21.08 18.84
N LEU A 152 -11.51 21.52 19.60
CA LEU A 152 -12.70 20.74 19.91
C LEU A 152 -13.54 20.43 18.66
N SER A 153 -13.75 21.42 17.79
CA SER A 153 -14.43 21.21 16.50
C SER A 153 -13.70 20.18 15.64
N TYR A 154 -12.37 20.26 15.56
CA TYR A 154 -11.58 19.27 14.84
C TYR A 154 -11.64 17.89 15.47
N LYS A 155 -11.70 17.79 16.80
CA LYS A 155 -11.89 16.51 17.49
C LYS A 155 -13.23 15.88 17.10
N GLN A 156 -14.32 16.64 17.11
CA GLN A 156 -15.64 16.17 16.68
C GLN A 156 -15.63 15.73 15.21
N GLU A 157 -14.95 16.47 14.32
CA GLU A 157 -14.80 16.05 12.93
C GLU A 157 -14.02 14.73 12.78
N ILE A 158 -13.02 14.51 13.63
CA ILE A 158 -12.22 13.28 13.64
C ILE A 158 -13.09 12.11 14.10
N GLU A 159 -13.80 12.27 15.22
CA GLU A 159 -14.72 11.26 15.77
C GLU A 159 -15.77 10.88 14.72
N ASN A 160 -16.44 11.85 14.12
CA ASN A 160 -17.41 11.61 13.03
C ASN A 160 -16.83 10.85 11.83
N LYS A 161 -15.54 11.06 11.50
CA LYS A 161 -14.88 10.34 10.42
C LYS A 161 -14.50 8.92 10.83
N ILE A 162 -14.08 8.72 12.07
CA ILE A 162 -13.77 7.40 12.63
C ILE A 162 -15.05 6.56 12.68
N ASP A 163 -16.16 7.14 13.13
CA ASP A 163 -17.46 6.47 13.18
C ASP A 163 -17.90 6.02 11.78
N LYS A 164 -17.77 6.88 10.76
CA LYS A 164 -18.05 6.52 9.36
C LYS A 164 -17.14 5.43 8.79
N LEU A 165 -15.94 5.25 9.34
CA LEU A 165 -15.05 4.16 8.93
C LEU A 165 -15.38 2.86 9.65
N LEU A 166 -15.90 2.95 10.87
CA LEU A 166 -16.39 1.80 11.64
C LEU A 166 -17.72 1.28 11.11
N THR A 167 -18.56 2.16 10.53
CA THR A 167 -19.82 1.73 9.91
C THR A 167 -19.53 0.84 8.69
N PRO A 168 -20.01 -0.42 8.68
CA PRO A 168 -19.88 -1.28 7.51
C PRO A 168 -20.67 -0.69 6.34
N PRO A 169 -20.30 -1.01 5.09
CA PRO A 169 -21.07 -0.57 3.93
C PRO A 169 -22.49 -1.15 3.98
N ASP A 170 -23.47 -0.36 3.59
CA ASP A 170 -24.85 -0.82 3.48
C ASP A 170 -24.94 -2.00 2.52
N MET A 171 -25.70 -3.02 2.91
CA MET A 171 -25.93 -4.19 2.08
C MET A 171 -26.63 -3.77 0.78
N THR A 172 -25.96 -3.94 -0.35
CA THR A 172 -26.61 -3.73 -1.65
C THR A 172 -27.51 -4.93 -1.95
N ASN A 173 -28.75 -4.67 -2.38
CA ASN A 173 -29.65 -5.72 -2.84
C ASN A 173 -29.03 -6.54 -3.98
N ASP A 174 -29.35 -7.82 -4.03
CA ASP A 174 -28.89 -8.72 -5.08
C ASP A 174 -29.33 -8.19 -6.45
N LYS A 175 -28.35 -7.97 -7.33
CA LYS A 175 -28.63 -7.53 -8.69
C LYS A 175 -29.23 -8.69 -9.47
N ALA A 176 -30.53 -8.60 -9.74
CA ALA A 176 -31.20 -9.56 -10.61
C ALA A 176 -30.49 -9.64 -11.97
N LEU A 177 -30.40 -10.86 -12.50
CA LEU A 177 -29.86 -11.08 -13.83
C LEU A 177 -30.68 -10.28 -14.86
N PRO A 178 -30.04 -9.76 -15.92
CA PRO A 178 -30.78 -9.14 -17.00
C PRO A 178 -31.71 -10.18 -17.61
N ILE A 179 -32.93 -9.74 -17.96
CA ILE A 179 -33.93 -10.59 -18.61
C ILE A 179 -33.29 -11.22 -19.85
N PRO A 180 -33.41 -12.54 -20.06
CA PRO A 180 -32.94 -13.22 -21.26
C PRO A 180 -33.71 -12.78 -22.51
N ILE A 181 -33.41 -11.59 -23.02
CA ILE A 181 -33.98 -11.05 -24.26
C ILE A 181 -32.96 -11.26 -25.37
N GLU A 182 -33.32 -12.08 -26.37
CA GLU A 182 -32.51 -12.26 -27.57
C GLU A 182 -32.57 -11.00 -28.45
N SER A 183 -31.64 -10.09 -28.23
CA SER A 183 -31.47 -8.92 -29.08
C SER A 183 -30.59 -9.24 -30.29
N LYS A 184 -30.93 -8.65 -31.46
CA LYS A 184 -30.10 -8.77 -32.66
C LYS A 184 -28.69 -8.22 -32.40
N SER A 185 -27.67 -9.02 -32.69
CA SER A 185 -26.27 -8.63 -32.45
C SER A 185 -25.85 -7.43 -33.31
N LYS A 186 -25.10 -6.50 -32.72
CA LYS A 186 -24.52 -5.37 -33.45
C LYS A 186 -23.30 -5.84 -34.25
N LYS A 187 -23.43 -5.89 -35.58
CA LYS A 187 -22.32 -6.26 -36.48
C LYS A 187 -21.34 -5.09 -36.61
N ARG A 188 -20.06 -5.31 -36.26
CA ARG A 188 -18.99 -4.31 -36.37
C ARG A 188 -17.76 -4.91 -37.08
N GLY A 189 -17.25 -4.22 -38.09
CA GLY A 189 -16.13 -4.68 -38.93
C GLY A 189 -14.78 -3.99 -38.68
N GLY A 190 -14.69 -3.06 -37.73
CA GLY A 190 -13.48 -2.24 -37.56
C GLY A 190 -12.25 -3.00 -37.03
N ARG A 191 -11.05 -2.50 -37.36
CA ARG A 191 -9.74 -3.12 -36.98
C ARG A 191 -9.63 -3.44 -35.48
N ARG A 192 -10.07 -2.53 -34.61
CA ARG A 192 -10.05 -2.73 -33.14
C ARG A 192 -11.00 -3.87 -32.71
N PHE A 193 -12.19 -3.92 -33.30
CA PHE A 193 -13.18 -4.96 -32.99
C PHE A 193 -12.74 -6.32 -33.55
N ARG A 194 -12.14 -6.37 -34.74
CA ARG A 194 -11.53 -7.58 -35.31
C ARG A 194 -10.44 -8.12 -34.40
N LYS A 195 -9.51 -7.26 -33.95
CA LYS A 195 -8.44 -7.65 -33.00
C LYS A 195 -8.96 -8.09 -31.63
N MET A 196 -10.12 -7.59 -31.19
CA MET A 196 -10.77 -8.05 -29.97
C MET A 196 -11.40 -9.43 -30.19
N LYS A 197 -12.15 -9.60 -31.29
CA LYS A 197 -12.78 -10.87 -31.67
C LYS A 197 -11.74 -11.98 -31.88
N GLU A 198 -10.60 -11.66 -32.49
CA GLU A 198 -9.46 -12.57 -32.66
C GLU A 198 -8.94 -13.16 -31.35
N ARG A 199 -9.07 -12.46 -30.21
CA ARG A 199 -8.63 -12.99 -28.90
C ARG A 199 -9.61 -13.98 -28.29
N PHE A 200 -10.91 -13.84 -28.59
CA PHE A 200 -11.96 -14.67 -28.01
C PHE A 200 -12.41 -15.78 -28.94
N GLN A 201 -12.23 -15.61 -30.26
CA GLN A 201 -12.57 -16.64 -31.23
C GLN A 201 -11.53 -17.76 -31.19
N MET A 202 -11.99 -18.99 -31.49
CA MET A 202 -11.10 -20.13 -31.67
C MET A 202 -10.07 -19.83 -32.75
N SER A 203 -8.80 -20.06 -32.45
CA SER A 203 -7.72 -19.96 -33.43
C SER A 203 -7.92 -20.98 -34.54
N ASP A 204 -7.35 -20.73 -35.72
CA ASP A 204 -7.52 -21.66 -36.85
C ASP A 204 -6.85 -23.01 -36.59
N LEU A 205 -5.75 -23.02 -35.81
CA LEU A 205 -5.14 -24.24 -35.29
C LEU A 205 -6.13 -25.02 -34.42
N ARG A 206 -6.81 -24.37 -33.47
CA ARG A 206 -7.79 -25.03 -32.61
C ARG A 206 -9.03 -25.49 -33.38
N LYS A 207 -9.46 -24.74 -34.40
CA LYS A 207 -10.52 -25.19 -35.32
C LYS A 207 -10.12 -26.43 -36.11
N ALA A 208 -8.86 -26.57 -36.52
CA ALA A 208 -8.36 -27.77 -37.19
C ALA A 208 -8.23 -28.95 -36.22
N GLN A 209 -7.81 -28.69 -34.98
CA GLN A 209 -7.80 -29.70 -33.93
C GLN A 209 -9.20 -30.24 -33.62
N ASN A 210 -10.23 -29.39 -33.66
CA ASN A 210 -11.63 -29.81 -33.48
C ASN A 210 -12.21 -30.58 -34.69
N LYS A 211 -11.46 -30.78 -35.77
CA LYS A 211 -11.88 -31.60 -36.92
C LYS A 211 -11.22 -32.97 -36.78
N MET A 212 -12.00 -34.03 -36.94
CA MET A 212 -11.56 -35.42 -36.85
C MET A 212 -11.61 -36.05 -38.25
N GLU A 213 -10.62 -36.86 -38.61
CA GLU A 213 -10.67 -37.61 -39.87
C GLU A 213 -11.60 -38.82 -39.69
N PHE A 214 -12.55 -38.99 -40.60
CA PHE A 214 -13.48 -40.12 -40.52
C PHE A 214 -12.77 -41.41 -40.91
N GLY A 215 -12.92 -42.45 -40.09
CA GLY A 215 -12.42 -43.80 -40.39
C GLY A 215 -10.92 -44.02 -40.13
N LYS A 216 -10.23 -43.07 -39.49
CA LYS A 216 -8.86 -43.26 -38.99
C LYS A 216 -8.78 -42.95 -37.50
N GLU A 217 -7.86 -43.62 -36.82
CA GLU A 217 -7.50 -43.32 -35.44
C GLU A 217 -6.86 -41.93 -35.34
N GLU A 218 -7.09 -41.24 -34.23
CA GLU A 218 -6.60 -39.88 -34.02
C GLU A 218 -5.14 -39.87 -33.57
N ASP A 219 -4.37 -38.91 -34.09
CA ASP A 219 -3.06 -38.60 -33.53
C ASP A 219 -3.23 -37.95 -32.16
N SER A 220 -2.77 -38.61 -31.11
CA SER A 220 -2.80 -38.08 -29.75
C SER A 220 -1.41 -37.78 -29.18
N ILE A 221 -1.37 -36.84 -28.23
CA ILE A 221 -0.20 -36.58 -27.39
C ILE A 221 -0.62 -36.71 -25.94
N ILE A 222 0.19 -37.42 -25.16
CA ILE A 222 0.00 -37.52 -23.71
C ILE A 222 0.52 -36.23 -23.07
N ASN A 223 -0.36 -35.52 -22.36
CA ASN A 223 0.00 -34.31 -21.61
C ASN A 223 0.92 -34.65 -20.42
N ALA A 224 1.53 -33.61 -19.83
CA ALA A 224 2.28 -33.74 -18.58
C ALA A 224 1.45 -34.28 -17.39
N MET A 225 0.12 -34.25 -17.47
CA MET A 225 -0.81 -34.84 -16.48
C MET A 225 -1.18 -36.31 -16.80
N GLY A 226 -0.63 -36.90 -17.87
CA GLY A 226 -0.92 -38.27 -18.29
C GLY A 226 -2.23 -38.43 -19.08
N GLU A 227 -2.96 -37.36 -19.34
CA GLU A 227 -4.18 -37.38 -20.15
C GLU A 227 -3.87 -37.32 -21.65
N GLU A 228 -4.63 -38.08 -22.43
CA GLU A 228 -4.51 -38.13 -23.89
C GLU A 228 -5.22 -36.93 -24.55
N VAL A 229 -4.48 -36.16 -25.34
CA VAL A 229 -5.03 -35.03 -26.12
C VAL A 229 -4.98 -35.34 -27.60
N GLY A 230 -6.15 -35.52 -28.20
CA GLY A 230 -6.32 -35.62 -29.65
C GLY A 230 -5.92 -34.33 -30.37
N LEU A 231 -5.12 -34.48 -31.43
CA LEU A 231 -4.67 -33.39 -32.29
C LEU A 231 -5.59 -33.18 -33.51
N GLY A 232 -6.52 -34.09 -33.77
CA GLY A 232 -7.41 -34.07 -34.92
C GLY A 232 -6.65 -33.77 -36.22
N MET A 233 -7.22 -32.93 -37.06
CA MET A 233 -6.62 -32.56 -38.35
C MET A 233 -5.53 -31.48 -38.26
N SER A 234 -5.11 -31.06 -37.05
CA SER A 234 -4.08 -30.01 -36.92
C SER A 234 -2.71 -30.44 -37.49
N LYS A 235 -2.45 -31.75 -37.56
CA LYS A 235 -1.20 -32.34 -38.08
C LYS A 235 -1.29 -32.85 -39.52
N SER A 236 -2.40 -32.57 -40.23
CA SER A 236 -2.68 -33.04 -41.61
C SER A 236 -1.82 -32.39 -42.72
N GLY A 237 -0.52 -32.16 -42.47
CA GLY A 237 0.48 -31.83 -43.48
C GLY A 237 1.32 -33.06 -43.81
N SER A 238 1.51 -33.34 -45.11
CA SER A 238 2.43 -34.39 -45.58
C SER A 238 3.80 -34.17 -44.93
N GLN A 239 4.24 -35.15 -44.13
CA GLN A 239 5.46 -35.14 -43.31
C GLN A 239 5.43 -34.32 -41.99
N GLY A 240 4.32 -34.34 -41.24
CA GLY A 240 4.33 -33.97 -39.81
C GLY A 240 4.61 -32.49 -39.51
N ARG A 241 4.58 -31.63 -40.53
CA ARG A 241 4.70 -30.17 -40.39
C ARG A 241 3.31 -29.55 -40.35
N LEU A 242 3.10 -28.67 -39.38
CA LEU A 242 1.87 -27.87 -39.27
C LEU A 242 1.79 -26.91 -40.47
N ASN A 243 0.81 -27.10 -41.35
CA ASN A 243 0.54 -26.18 -42.47
C ASN A 243 -0.30 -24.95 -42.05
N ILE A 244 -0.50 -24.74 -40.74
CA ILE A 244 -1.36 -23.67 -40.20
C ILE A 244 -0.48 -22.61 -39.53
N ASN A 245 -0.57 -21.37 -40.02
CA ASN A 245 0.13 -20.24 -39.42
C ASN A 245 -0.41 -19.94 -38.01
N ILE A 246 0.48 -19.94 -37.02
CA ILE A 246 0.15 -19.67 -35.62
C ILE A 246 -0.09 -18.17 -35.43
N ASN A 247 -1.27 -17.80 -34.91
CA ASN A 247 -1.60 -16.40 -34.63
C ASN A 247 -0.99 -15.97 -33.28
N THR A 248 -0.10 -14.97 -33.28
CA THR A 248 0.51 -14.43 -32.05
C THR A 248 -0.42 -13.50 -31.27
N ASN A 249 -1.55 -13.08 -31.86
CA ASN A 249 -2.51 -12.19 -31.19
C ASN A 249 -3.34 -12.89 -30.11
N THR A 250 -3.42 -14.23 -30.14
CA THR A 250 -4.08 -15.08 -29.12
C THR A 250 -3.20 -15.38 -27.92
N ASN A 251 -1.94 -14.93 -27.91
CA ASN A 251 -1.06 -15.11 -26.77
C ASN A 251 -1.64 -14.47 -25.51
N ALA A 252 -1.46 -15.15 -24.38
CA ALA A 252 -1.89 -14.67 -23.08
C ALA A 252 -1.27 -13.29 -22.78
N LYS A 253 -2.10 -12.35 -22.34
CA LYS A 253 -1.66 -11.01 -21.94
C LYS A 253 -1.94 -10.83 -20.46
N MET A 254 -1.02 -10.13 -19.80
CA MET A 254 -1.20 -9.76 -18.40
C MET A 254 -2.28 -8.69 -18.25
N SER A 255 -2.98 -8.72 -17.12
CA SER A 255 -3.93 -7.66 -16.76
C SER A 255 -3.20 -6.34 -16.55
N LYS A 256 -3.91 -5.22 -16.69
CA LYS A 256 -3.34 -3.89 -16.42
C LYS A 256 -2.77 -3.79 -15.00
N SER A 257 -3.47 -4.36 -14.02
CA SER A 257 -3.01 -4.39 -12.62
C SER A 257 -1.72 -5.18 -12.44
N MET A 258 -1.59 -6.34 -13.12
CA MET A 258 -0.38 -7.15 -13.06
C MET A 258 0.79 -6.48 -13.77
N ILE A 259 0.55 -5.85 -14.93
CA ILE A 259 1.57 -5.06 -15.64
C ILE A 259 2.10 -3.94 -14.73
N ASN A 260 1.21 -3.17 -14.11
CA ASN A 260 1.60 -2.10 -13.21
C ASN A 260 2.38 -2.62 -11.99
N ARG A 261 1.98 -3.78 -11.45
CA ARG A 261 2.70 -4.44 -10.35
C ARG A 261 4.12 -4.84 -10.75
N LEU A 262 4.29 -5.48 -11.91
CA LEU A 262 5.58 -5.89 -12.43
C LEU A 262 6.48 -4.69 -12.75
N GLN A 263 5.91 -3.63 -13.34
CA GLN A 263 6.64 -2.39 -13.60
C GLN A 263 7.12 -1.74 -12.30
N LYS A 264 6.27 -1.69 -11.27
CA LYS A 264 6.65 -1.17 -9.95
C LYS A 264 7.77 -1.99 -9.30
N GLN A 265 7.72 -3.31 -9.41
CA GLN A 265 8.78 -4.19 -8.91
C GLN A 265 10.10 -3.97 -9.66
N LYS A 266 10.05 -3.75 -10.98
CA LYS A 266 11.25 -3.45 -11.77
C LYS A 266 11.87 -2.11 -11.37
N GLN A 267 11.05 -1.10 -11.05
CA GLN A 267 11.52 0.19 -10.54
C GLN A 267 12.18 0.07 -9.16
N THR A 268 11.63 -0.71 -8.24
CA THR A 268 12.25 -0.92 -6.93
C THR A 268 13.62 -1.58 -7.06
N SER A 269 13.76 -2.61 -7.90
CA SER A 269 15.06 -3.26 -8.13
C SER A 269 16.09 -2.36 -8.80
N ALA A 270 15.66 -1.35 -9.57
CA ALA A 270 16.57 -0.37 -10.15
C ALA A 270 17.10 0.63 -9.11
N ASN A 271 16.31 0.96 -8.09
CA ASN A 271 16.75 1.79 -6.97
C ASN A 271 17.71 1.02 -6.04
N ASP A 272 17.47 -0.27 -5.83
CA ASP A 272 18.39 -1.12 -5.05
C ASP A 272 19.79 -1.17 -5.67
N ALA A 273 19.91 -1.14 -7.01
CA ALA A 273 21.19 -1.09 -7.71
C ALA A 273 21.96 0.24 -7.51
N LEU A 274 21.24 1.34 -7.24
CA LEU A 274 21.82 2.63 -6.85
C LEU A 274 22.30 2.59 -5.39
N ASP A 275 21.59 1.89 -4.52
CA ASP A 275 22.02 1.67 -3.13
C ASP A 275 23.29 0.80 -3.07
N THR A 276 23.45 -0.18 -3.96
CA THR A 276 24.70 -0.98 -4.07
C THR A 276 25.91 -0.14 -4.52
N PHE A 277 25.69 0.88 -5.35
CA PHE A 277 26.76 1.79 -5.82
C PHE A 277 27.15 2.86 -4.79
N THR A 278 26.27 3.16 -3.83
CA THR A 278 26.50 4.19 -2.81
C THR A 278 27.01 3.63 -1.49
N LEU A 279 26.83 2.32 -1.23
CA LEU A 279 27.36 1.61 -0.06
C LEU A 279 28.71 0.92 -0.29
N SER A 280 29.30 1.02 -1.50
CA SER A 280 30.69 0.63 -1.71
C SER A 280 31.62 1.69 -1.11
N ASN A 281 31.94 1.52 0.17
CA ASN A 281 33.07 2.19 0.80
C ASN A 281 34.35 1.82 0.02
N PRO A 282 35.21 2.76 -0.41
CA PRO A 282 36.40 2.47 -1.22
C PRO A 282 37.57 1.84 -0.45
N GLU A 283 37.34 1.32 0.76
CA GLU A 283 38.38 0.67 1.58
C GLU A 283 37.93 -0.72 1.98
N THR A 284 37.98 -1.64 1.03
CA THR A 284 38.30 -3.06 1.27
C THR A 284 38.49 -3.72 -0.08
N GLU A 285 39.74 -3.76 -0.53
CA GLU A 285 40.18 -4.60 -1.65
C GLU A 285 40.29 -6.05 -1.18
N PRO A 286 39.52 -7.01 -1.73
CA PRO A 286 39.97 -8.38 -1.82
C PRO A 286 40.49 -8.61 -3.25
N ASN A 287 41.81 -8.69 -3.36
CA ASN A 287 42.55 -9.17 -4.52
C ASN A 287 41.86 -10.38 -5.17
N THR A 288 41.24 -10.19 -6.34
CA THR A 288 41.00 -11.28 -7.29
C THR A 288 41.21 -10.79 -8.71
N SER A 289 41.92 -11.64 -9.45
CA SER A 289 42.57 -11.44 -10.74
C SER A 289 41.69 -10.89 -11.87
N ILE A 290 42.27 -9.93 -12.59
CA ILE A 290 41.84 -9.34 -13.85
C ILE A 290 41.57 -10.42 -14.91
N ASN A 291 40.34 -10.46 -15.43
CA ASN A 291 40.03 -11.02 -16.74
C ASN A 291 39.22 -10.00 -17.55
N SER A 292 39.86 -9.50 -18.61
CA SER A 292 39.39 -8.82 -19.83
C SER A 292 38.34 -7.68 -19.78
N PRO A 293 38.67 -6.47 -20.30
CA PRO A 293 37.70 -5.38 -20.51
C PRO A 293 37.13 -5.45 -21.93
N ALA A 294 36.02 -6.16 -22.15
CA ALA A 294 35.36 -6.20 -23.47
C ALA A 294 33.83 -6.07 -23.45
N THR A 295 33.23 -5.63 -22.34
CA THR A 295 31.76 -5.54 -22.21
C THR A 295 31.23 -4.21 -21.68
N LEU A 296 32.04 -3.14 -21.69
CA LEU A 296 31.69 -1.83 -21.10
C LEU A 296 31.23 -0.74 -22.08
N LEU A 297 30.83 -1.06 -23.31
CA LEU A 297 30.50 -0.02 -24.32
C LEU A 297 29.16 -0.17 -25.04
N SER A 298 28.15 -0.82 -24.44
CA SER A 298 26.81 -0.92 -25.07
C SER A 298 25.60 -0.54 -24.22
N ILE A 299 25.79 -0.04 -22.98
CA ILE A 299 24.67 0.26 -22.05
C ILE A 299 24.61 1.75 -21.65
N ALA A 300 25.35 2.63 -22.33
CA ALA A 300 25.26 4.08 -22.16
C ALA A 300 24.58 4.75 -23.38
N GLY A 301 23.39 4.28 -23.74
CA GLY A 301 22.56 4.86 -24.80
C GLY A 301 21.40 5.66 -24.21
N ASN A 302 21.62 6.96 -24.03
CA ASN A 302 20.66 7.96 -23.55
C ASN A 302 19.27 7.82 -24.20
N LYS A 303 18.25 7.51 -23.39
CA LYS A 303 16.81 7.65 -23.75
C LYS A 303 16.03 8.44 -22.69
N TRP A 304 16.63 9.50 -22.17
CA TRP A 304 15.97 10.40 -21.20
C TRP A 304 15.41 11.69 -21.83
N PHE A 305 15.63 11.96 -23.13
CA PHE A 305 15.26 13.25 -23.73
C PHE A 305 14.50 13.18 -25.06
N THR A 306 13.66 12.17 -25.28
CA THR A 306 12.74 12.17 -26.43
C THR A 306 11.35 11.71 -26.01
N GLY A 307 10.59 12.61 -25.37
CA GLY A 307 9.22 12.30 -25.04
C GLY A 307 8.46 13.34 -24.23
N MET A 308 8.33 14.58 -24.73
CA MET A 308 7.10 15.37 -24.54
C MET A 308 7.14 16.70 -25.32
N LYS A 309 6.01 17.03 -25.97
CA LYS A 309 5.63 18.27 -26.70
C LYS A 309 6.01 18.27 -28.19
N ARG A 310 5.09 18.52 -29.13
CA ARG A 310 3.67 18.90 -29.06
C ARG A 310 3.07 18.60 -30.43
N LEU A 311 1.88 17.99 -30.46
CA LEU A 311 1.00 18.01 -31.63
C LEU A 311 0.69 19.47 -31.94
N GLN A 312 1.09 19.90 -33.13
CA GLN A 312 0.63 21.11 -33.77
C GLN A 312 0.05 20.65 -35.11
N ASP A 313 -1.15 21.14 -35.38
CA ASP A 313 -1.90 21.15 -36.65
C ASP A 313 -3.22 20.37 -36.68
N GLU A 314 -4.18 21.05 -37.32
CA GLU A 314 -5.56 20.68 -37.67
C GLU A 314 -6.66 21.07 -36.66
N ASP A 315 -6.97 22.38 -36.62
CA ASP A 315 -8.35 22.90 -36.49
C ASP A 315 -8.37 24.34 -37.06
N ASN A 316 -8.62 24.47 -38.36
CA ASN A 316 -9.03 25.74 -38.98
C ASN A 316 -9.95 25.46 -40.16
N ASP A 317 -11.19 25.09 -39.85
CA ASP A 317 -12.29 25.04 -40.81
C ASP A 317 -13.45 25.91 -40.30
N THR A 318 -13.27 27.23 -40.38
CA THR A 318 -14.36 28.19 -40.26
C THR A 318 -14.47 29.00 -41.54
N ASN A 319 -14.97 28.37 -42.59
CA ASN A 319 -15.45 29.08 -43.78
C ASN A 319 -16.99 29.03 -43.83
N LYS A 320 -17.63 29.82 -42.97
CA LYS A 320 -19.04 30.19 -43.14
C LYS A 320 -19.12 31.27 -44.22
N LYS A 321 -19.58 30.90 -45.42
CA LYS A 321 -20.11 31.88 -46.37
C LYS A 321 -21.46 32.40 -45.85
N PRO A 322 -21.75 33.71 -45.98
CA PRO A 322 -23.09 34.23 -45.78
C PRO A 322 -23.94 33.92 -47.03
N LYS A 323 -25.19 33.49 -46.81
CA LYS A 323 -26.22 33.58 -47.83
C LYS A 323 -27.30 34.54 -47.31
N PHE A 324 -27.54 35.57 -48.12
CA PHE A 324 -28.80 36.30 -48.20
C PHE A 324 -29.96 35.34 -48.45
#